data_AF-A0A959NNB9-F1
#
_entry.id   AF-A0A959NNB9-F1
#
_cell.length_a   1.000
_cell.length_b   1.000
_cell.length_c   1.000
_cell.angle_alpha   90.00
_cell.angle_beta   90.00
_cell.angle_gamma   90.00
#
_symmetry.space_group_name_H-M   'P 1'
#
loop_
_entity.id
_entity.type
_entity.pdbx_description
1 polymer ?
#
loop_
_entity_poly.entity_id
_entity_poly.type
_entity_poly.pdbx_seq_one_letter_code
_entity_poly.pdbx_strand_id
1 'polypeptide(L)'
;SKIKYNRLLKELGPIEGKLIYKQNIHSLLENSLLQEKYLTDISKIGYAELLKKASRNEIKPKFFEKLKSDLGFDPYLLFPTNSHLSCYGYLFEQLKILDKSSWQYHFRDAYWKFEASGDLNSNCEYLIDALNKIPEDKFQLVIYRKLFLDLIYTQMN
;
A
#
# COMPACT_ATOMS: atom_id res chain seq x y z
N SER A 1 1.88 36.71 16.40
CA SER A 1 0.95 36.90 15.26
C SER A 1 0.20 35.60 15.02
N LYS A 2 -1.13 35.67 14.86
CA LYS A 2 -2.09 34.54 14.87
C LYS A 2 -1.75 33.51 13.78
N ILE A 3 -1.43 32.28 14.19
CA ILE A 3 -1.41 31.12 13.29
C ILE A 3 -2.82 31.00 12.69
N LYS A 4 -2.93 31.06 11.35
CA LYS A 4 -4.20 30.92 10.63
C LYS A 4 -4.73 29.49 10.83
N TYR A 5 -5.54 29.29 11.87
CA TYR A 5 -6.30 28.07 12.15
C TYR A 5 -7.26 27.64 11.03
N ASN A 6 -7.44 28.46 9.99
CA ASN A 6 -8.24 28.14 8.80
C ASN A 6 -7.62 27.08 7.87
N ARG A 7 -6.44 26.54 8.18
CA ARG A 7 -5.84 25.39 7.47
C ARG A 7 -6.14 24.03 8.11
N LEU A 8 -6.93 23.98 9.18
CA LEU A 8 -7.45 22.73 9.69
C LEU A 8 -8.48 22.20 8.68
N LEU A 9 -8.12 21.11 7.98
CA LEU A 9 -9.02 20.30 7.16
C LEU A 9 -10.34 20.12 7.92
N LYS A 10 -11.42 20.77 7.45
CA LYS A 10 -12.73 20.69 8.09
C LYS A 10 -13.42 19.33 7.89
N GLU A 11 -12.94 18.54 6.94
CA GLU A 11 -13.45 17.21 6.64
C GLU A 11 -12.30 16.20 6.68
N LEU A 12 -12.15 15.53 7.82
CA LEU A 12 -11.18 14.43 8.04
C LEU A 12 -11.69 13.08 7.47
N GLY A 13 -12.71 13.12 6.63
CA GLY A 13 -13.39 11.95 6.10
C GLY A 13 -14.30 12.35 4.96
N PRO A 14 -14.75 11.37 4.17
CA PRO A 14 -15.59 11.67 3.04
C PRO A 14 -16.95 12.21 3.53
N ILE A 15 -17.56 13.13 2.78
CA ILE A 15 -18.89 13.71 3.06
C ILE A 15 -19.86 12.61 3.52
N GLU A 16 -20.66 12.90 4.55
CA GLU A 16 -21.66 11.98 5.13
C GLU A 16 -22.44 11.28 3.99
N GLY A 17 -22.29 9.95 3.87
CA GLY A 17 -22.81 9.14 2.75
C GLY A 17 -21.76 8.36 1.94
N LYS A 18 -20.46 8.61 2.12
CA LYS A 18 -19.37 7.97 1.35
C LYS A 18 -18.55 6.92 2.13
N LEU A 19 -19.13 6.31 3.17
CA LEU A 19 -18.49 5.26 3.98
C LEU A 19 -17.94 4.10 3.12
N ILE A 20 -18.61 3.81 2.00
CA ILE A 20 -18.21 2.77 1.05
C ILE A 20 -16.83 3.03 0.43
N TYR A 21 -16.41 4.29 0.26
CA TYR A 21 -15.08 4.61 -0.24
C TYR A 21 -14.00 4.35 0.80
N LYS A 22 -14.30 4.59 2.08
CA LYS A 22 -13.38 4.25 3.18
C LYS A 22 -13.12 2.74 3.25
N GLN A 23 -14.16 1.93 3.06
CA GLN A 23 -14.05 0.48 3.10
C GLN A 23 -13.33 -0.11 1.87
N ASN A 24 -13.43 0.57 0.73
CA ASN A 24 -12.95 0.06 -0.57
C ASN A 24 -11.76 0.83 -1.14
N ILE A 25 -11.08 1.68 -0.35
CA ILE A 25 -10.07 2.61 -0.85
C ILE A 25 -8.93 1.90 -1.62
N HIS A 26 -8.47 0.75 -1.14
CA HIS A 26 -7.45 -0.06 -1.82
C HIS A 26 -7.93 -0.56 -3.18
N SER A 27 -9.17 -1.05 -3.26
CA SER A 27 -9.75 -1.50 -4.53
C SER A 27 -9.98 -0.34 -5.50
N LEU A 28 -10.33 0.84 -5.00
CA LEU A 28 -10.46 2.04 -5.82
C LEU A 28 -9.10 2.46 -6.41
N LEU A 29 -8.04 2.49 -5.59
CA LEU A 29 -6.68 2.75 -6.08
C LEU A 29 -6.22 1.69 -7.09
N GLU A 30 -6.39 0.39 -6.78
CA GLU A 30 -6.02 -0.71 -7.68
C GLU A 30 -6.73 -0.58 -9.04
N ASN A 31 -8.03 -0.29 -9.04
CA ASN A 31 -8.79 -0.06 -10.27
C ASN A 31 -8.31 1.18 -11.04
N SER A 32 -8.01 2.29 -10.36
CA SER A 32 -7.48 3.48 -11.01
C SER A 32 -6.11 3.22 -11.64
N LEU A 33 -5.24 2.46 -10.97
CA LEU A 33 -3.93 2.06 -11.50
C LEU A 33 -4.06 1.17 -12.75
N LEU A 34 -5.04 0.24 -12.77
CA LEU A 34 -5.35 -0.58 -13.94
C LEU A 34 -5.88 0.26 -15.11
N GLN A 35 -6.84 1.15 -14.85
CA GLN A 35 -7.44 2.02 -15.87
C GLN A 35 -6.40 2.92 -16.56
N GLU A 36 -5.46 3.46 -15.77
CA GLU A 36 -4.37 4.32 -16.25
C GLU A 36 -3.13 3.51 -16.71
N LYS A 37 -3.21 2.17 -16.71
CA LYS A 37 -2.19 1.23 -17.19
C LYS A 37 -0.84 1.32 -16.44
N TYR A 38 -0.85 1.81 -15.20
CA TYR A 38 0.29 1.69 -14.29
C TYR A 38 0.40 0.27 -13.74
N LEU A 39 -0.75 -0.36 -13.48
CA LEU A 39 -0.88 -1.79 -13.20
C LEU A 39 -1.40 -2.48 -14.46
N THR A 40 -0.76 -3.58 -14.88
CA THR A 40 -1.13 -4.34 -16.08
C THR A 40 -2.24 -5.34 -15.79
N ASP A 41 -2.11 -6.10 -14.71
CA ASP A 41 -3.10 -7.05 -14.22
C ASP A 41 -2.98 -7.27 -12.69
N ILE A 42 -3.94 -7.98 -12.10
CA ILE A 42 -3.89 -8.38 -10.68
C ILE A 42 -3.13 -9.70 -10.56
N SER A 43 -1.84 -9.65 -10.88
CA SER A 43 -0.90 -10.76 -10.71
C SER A 43 0.34 -10.28 -9.94
N LYS A 44 1.15 -11.21 -9.41
CA LYS A 44 2.44 -10.84 -8.82
C LYS A 44 3.38 -10.19 -9.84
N ILE A 45 3.30 -10.60 -11.11
CA ILE A 45 4.11 -10.01 -12.17
C ILE A 45 3.69 -8.56 -12.38
N GLY A 46 2.38 -8.29 -12.51
CA GLY A 46 1.84 -6.94 -12.64
C GLY A 46 2.19 -6.05 -11.45
N TYR A 47 2.12 -6.58 -10.22
CA TYR A 47 2.54 -5.85 -9.02
C TYR A 47 4.05 -5.62 -8.95
N ALA A 48 4.88 -6.58 -9.37
CA ALA A 48 6.32 -6.39 -9.42
C ALA A 48 6.70 -5.29 -10.45
N GLU A 49 6.04 -5.26 -11.60
CA GLU A 49 6.20 -4.19 -12.58
C GLU A 49 5.74 -2.84 -12.03
N LEU A 50 4.59 -2.79 -11.37
CA LEU A 50 4.08 -1.59 -10.71
C LEU A 50 5.07 -1.04 -9.68
N LEU A 51 5.66 -1.90 -8.83
CA LEU A 51 6.66 -1.50 -7.84
C LEU A 51 7.93 -0.95 -8.51
N LYS A 52 8.37 -1.54 -9.63
CA LYS A 52 9.51 -1.01 -10.42
C LYS A 52 9.19 0.33 -11.07
N LYS A 53 7.96 0.52 -11.55
CA LYS A 53 7.49 1.82 -12.06
C LYS A 53 7.51 2.87 -10.97
N ALA A 54 7.02 2.50 -9.78
CA ALA A 54 7.01 3.37 -8.62
C ALA A 54 8.43 3.78 -8.19
N SER A 55 9.36 2.82 -8.08
CA SER A 55 10.77 3.09 -7.72
C SER A 55 11.54 3.93 -8.73
N ARG A 56 11.05 4.03 -9.97
CA ARG A 56 11.60 4.87 -11.03
C ARG A 56 10.87 6.19 -11.18
N ASN A 57 9.92 6.51 -10.30
CA ASN A 57 9.05 7.67 -10.37
C ASN A 57 8.27 7.77 -11.71
N GLU A 58 7.91 6.63 -12.30
CA GLU A 58 7.14 6.58 -13.56
C GLU A 58 5.64 6.83 -13.35
N ILE A 59 5.13 6.70 -12.12
CA ILE A 59 3.74 7.04 -11.77
C ILE A 59 3.64 8.55 -11.58
N LYS A 60 2.93 9.23 -12.49
CA LYS A 60 2.91 10.69 -12.54
C LYS A 60 2.13 11.27 -11.36
N PRO A 61 2.57 12.36 -10.70
CA PRO A 61 1.82 13.01 -9.60
C PRO A 61 0.38 13.37 -9.96
N LYS A 62 0.14 13.75 -11.23
CA LYS A 62 -1.21 14.04 -11.75
C LYS A 62 -2.20 12.88 -11.60
N PHE A 63 -1.71 11.64 -11.54
CA PHE A 63 -2.54 10.46 -11.25
C PHE A 63 -3.19 10.57 -9.87
N PHE A 64 -2.42 10.88 -8.83
CA PHE A 64 -2.93 10.98 -7.46
C PHE A 64 -3.85 12.19 -7.29
N GLU A 65 -3.55 13.32 -7.93
CA GLU A 65 -4.43 14.48 -7.94
C GLU A 65 -5.78 14.18 -8.62
N LYS A 66 -5.78 13.42 -9.73
CA LYS A 66 -7.01 12.95 -10.36
C LYS A 66 -7.80 12.04 -9.41
N LEU A 67 -7.14 11.08 -8.77
CA LEU A 67 -7.78 10.18 -7.81
C LEU A 67 -8.43 10.94 -6.64
N LYS A 68 -7.74 11.93 -6.06
CA LYS A 68 -8.31 12.80 -5.01
C LYS A 68 -9.55 13.55 -5.51
N SER A 69 -9.48 14.10 -6.72
CA SER A 69 -10.60 14.80 -7.35
C SER A 69 -11.80 13.87 -7.58
N ASP A 70 -11.57 12.65 -8.09
CA ASP A 70 -12.62 11.67 -8.36
C ASP A 70 -13.30 11.18 -7.07
N LEU A 71 -12.53 11.02 -5.99
CA LEU A 71 -13.04 10.67 -4.66
C LEU A 71 -13.78 11.86 -4.00
N GLY A 72 -13.38 13.09 -4.33
CA GLY A 72 -13.85 14.33 -3.73
C GLY A 72 -13.26 14.63 -2.36
N PHE A 73 -12.14 13.99 -2.00
CA PHE A 73 -11.37 14.24 -0.77
C PHE A 73 -9.95 13.67 -0.91
N ASP A 74 -9.04 14.02 0.00
CA ASP A 74 -7.71 13.42 0.08
C ASP A 74 -7.75 12.14 0.93
N PRO A 75 -7.54 10.94 0.34
CA PRO A 75 -7.60 9.67 1.06
C PRO A 75 -6.30 9.32 1.80
N TYR A 76 -5.30 10.22 1.92
CA TYR A 76 -4.02 9.94 2.57
C TYR A 76 -4.15 9.22 3.93
N LEU A 77 -5.08 9.65 4.79
CA LEU A 77 -5.30 9.03 6.11
C LEU A 77 -5.89 7.61 6.05
N LEU A 78 -6.29 7.14 4.88
CA LEU A 78 -6.84 5.80 4.66
C LEU A 78 -5.78 4.77 4.22
N PHE A 79 -4.56 5.22 3.90
CA PHE A 79 -3.43 4.38 3.52
C PHE A 79 -2.37 4.37 4.64
N PRO A 80 -2.48 3.48 5.63
CA PRO A 80 -1.54 3.46 6.75
C PRO A 80 -0.15 3.01 6.30
N THR A 81 0.88 3.79 6.62
CA THR A 81 2.29 3.42 6.42
C THR A 81 2.76 2.34 7.41
N ASN A 82 2.10 2.24 8.57
CA ASN A 82 2.52 1.40 9.69
C ASN A 82 1.36 0.48 10.10
N SER A 83 1.54 -0.85 10.03
CA SER A 83 0.96 -1.83 10.99
C SER A 83 0.86 -3.27 10.49
N HIS A 84 0.99 -3.56 9.19
CA HIS A 84 0.69 -4.93 8.71
C HIS A 84 1.71 -5.98 9.22
N LEU A 85 2.97 -5.58 9.49
CA LEU A 85 4.02 -6.50 9.93
C LEU A 85 4.08 -6.79 11.42
N SER A 86 3.70 -5.85 12.29
CA SER A 86 3.69 -6.10 13.73
C SER A 86 2.75 -7.25 14.08
N CYS A 87 1.69 -7.42 13.29
CA CYS A 87 0.80 -8.56 13.36
C CYS A 87 1.52 -9.89 13.08
N TYR A 88 2.42 -9.96 12.09
CA TYR A 88 3.16 -11.19 11.81
C TYR A 88 4.18 -11.53 12.90
N GLY A 89 4.95 -10.56 13.38
CA GLY A 89 5.89 -10.77 14.50
C GLY A 89 5.20 -11.37 15.74
N TYR A 90 4.02 -10.86 16.08
CA TYR A 90 3.22 -11.38 17.19
C TYR A 90 2.81 -12.86 17.02
N LEU A 91 2.48 -13.29 15.80
CA LEU A 91 2.11 -14.68 15.50
C LEU A 91 3.26 -15.67 15.76
N PHE A 92 4.51 -15.25 15.51
CA PHE A 92 5.71 -16.08 15.68
C PHE A 92 6.28 -16.02 17.09
N GLU A 93 6.48 -14.82 17.61
CA GLU A 93 7.28 -14.58 18.82
C GLU A 93 6.45 -14.77 20.09
N GLN A 94 5.20 -14.29 20.07
CA GLN A 94 4.33 -14.29 21.25
C GLN A 94 3.37 -15.48 21.23
N LEU A 95 2.63 -15.66 20.13
CA LEU A 95 1.62 -16.73 20.05
C LEU A 95 2.21 -18.09 19.67
N LYS A 96 3.37 -18.13 18.99
CA LYS A 96 4.04 -19.36 18.51
C LYS A 96 3.11 -20.28 17.70
N ILE A 97 2.12 -19.72 17.01
CA ILE A 97 1.14 -20.48 16.21
C ILE A 97 1.59 -20.70 14.77
N LEU A 98 2.61 -19.97 14.34
CA LEU A 98 3.31 -20.18 13.08
C LEU A 98 4.80 -20.32 13.37
N ASP A 99 5.54 -20.99 12.49
CA ASP A 99 6.98 -21.18 12.62
C ASP A 99 7.75 -20.61 11.42
N LYS A 100 9.09 -20.74 11.48
CA LYS A 100 10.02 -20.19 10.50
C LYS A 100 9.94 -20.80 9.10
N SER A 101 9.24 -21.93 8.94
CA SER A 101 8.98 -22.56 7.65
C SER A 101 7.78 -21.97 6.92
N SER A 102 6.94 -21.19 7.61
CA SER A 102 5.75 -20.59 7.03
C SER A 102 6.07 -19.47 6.04
N TRP A 103 5.26 -19.34 5.00
CA TRP A 103 5.42 -18.26 4.01
C TRP A 103 5.28 -16.88 4.66
N GLN A 104 4.44 -16.75 5.70
CA GLN A 104 4.24 -15.53 6.47
C GLN A 104 5.54 -15.07 7.15
N TYR A 105 6.35 -16.02 7.65
CA TYR A 105 7.64 -15.73 8.27
C TYR A 105 8.60 -15.15 7.23
N HIS A 106 8.69 -15.81 6.07
CA HIS A 106 9.54 -15.38 4.97
C HIS A 106 9.11 -14.04 4.38
N PHE A 107 7.80 -13.82 4.25
CA PHE A 107 7.23 -12.54 3.84
C PHE A 107 7.63 -11.42 4.80
N ARG A 108 7.44 -11.62 6.11
CA ARG A 108 7.81 -10.65 7.14
C ARG A 108 9.31 -10.35 7.10
N ASP A 109 10.18 -11.36 7.00
CA ASP A 109 11.63 -11.14 6.91
C ASP A 109 12.04 -10.36 5.66
N ALA A 110 11.47 -10.69 4.50
CA ALA A 110 11.76 -10.00 3.25
C ALA A 110 11.31 -8.52 3.32
N TYR A 111 10.11 -8.26 3.83
CA TYR A 111 9.61 -6.90 3.96
C TYR A 111 10.35 -6.11 5.05
N TRP A 112 10.78 -6.75 6.15
CA TRP A 112 11.56 -6.06 7.18
C TRP A 112 12.90 -5.54 6.63
N LYS A 113 13.54 -6.26 5.69
CA LYS A 113 14.72 -5.74 4.99
C LYS A 113 14.41 -4.44 4.25
N PHE A 114 13.24 -4.34 3.62
CA PHE A 114 12.79 -3.08 3.01
C PHE A 114 12.63 -1.98 4.06
N GLU A 115 11.90 -2.21 5.15
CA GLU A 115 11.70 -1.20 6.22
C GLU A 115 13.02 -0.73 6.83
N ALA A 116 13.97 -1.64 7.06
CA ALA A 116 15.29 -1.30 7.58
C ALA A 116 16.12 -0.44 6.61
N SER A 117 15.82 -0.54 5.30
CA SER A 117 16.54 0.18 4.23
C SER A 117 15.88 1.50 3.82
N GLY A 118 14.58 1.68 4.11
CA GLY A 118 13.92 2.99 4.22
C GLY A 118 13.50 3.74 2.95
N ASP A 119 13.71 3.19 1.74
CA ASP A 119 13.38 3.90 0.49
C ASP A 119 13.01 2.94 -0.66
N LEU A 120 11.86 3.20 -1.29
CA LEU A 120 11.35 2.47 -2.46
C LEU A 120 12.23 2.63 -3.70
N ASN A 121 12.86 3.80 -3.90
CA ASN A 121 13.71 4.03 -5.07
C ASN A 121 14.95 3.14 -5.03
N SER A 122 15.55 3.01 -3.86
CA SER A 122 16.83 2.31 -3.68
C SER A 122 16.66 0.80 -3.42
N ASN A 123 15.51 0.36 -2.92
CA ASN A 123 15.37 -0.99 -2.34
C ASN A 123 14.11 -1.76 -2.78
N CYS A 124 13.58 -1.46 -3.97
CA CYS A 124 12.37 -2.12 -4.49
C CYS A 124 12.51 -3.66 -4.61
N GLU A 125 13.73 -4.18 -4.75
CA GLU A 125 14.00 -5.62 -4.84
C GLU A 125 13.60 -6.36 -3.56
N TYR A 126 13.71 -5.74 -2.37
CA TYR A 126 13.21 -6.36 -1.13
C TYR A 126 11.68 -6.46 -1.10
N LEU A 127 10.97 -5.49 -1.68
CA LEU A 127 9.52 -5.56 -1.83
C LEU A 127 9.10 -6.62 -2.84
N ILE A 128 9.84 -6.78 -3.93
CA ILE A 128 9.61 -7.83 -4.91
C ILE A 128 9.89 -9.21 -4.29
N ASP A 129 10.96 -9.36 -3.50
CA ASP A 129 11.21 -10.59 -2.76
C ASP A 129 10.08 -10.90 -1.78
N ALA A 130 9.58 -9.89 -1.05
CA ALA A 130 8.44 -10.04 -0.15
C ALA A 130 7.17 -10.47 -0.91
N LEU A 131 6.84 -9.80 -2.01
CA LEU A 131 5.73 -10.15 -2.90
C LEU A 131 5.79 -11.61 -3.34
N ASN A 132 6.99 -12.10 -3.69
CA ASN A 132 7.21 -13.47 -4.13
C ASN A 132 7.07 -14.51 -3.01
N LYS A 133 7.13 -14.11 -1.73
CA LYS A 133 6.86 -15.04 -0.61
C LYS A 133 5.38 -15.32 -0.39
N ILE A 134 4.49 -14.48 -0.90
CA ILE A 134 3.04 -14.69 -0.73
C ILE A 134 2.60 -15.84 -1.66
N PRO A 135 1.86 -16.86 -1.20
CA PRO A 135 1.30 -17.88 -2.09
C PRO A 135 0.31 -17.30 -3.10
N GLU A 136 0.16 -17.93 -4.27
CA GLU A 136 -0.66 -17.37 -5.35
C GLU A 136 -2.14 -17.24 -4.97
N ASP A 137 -2.71 -18.26 -4.32
CA ASP A 137 -4.09 -18.26 -3.82
C ASP A 137 -4.32 -17.14 -2.79
N LYS A 138 -3.31 -16.85 -1.96
CA LYS A 138 -3.36 -15.73 -1.01
C LYS A 138 -3.26 -14.40 -1.71
N PHE A 139 -2.35 -14.26 -2.67
CA PHE A 139 -2.16 -13.01 -3.41
C PHE A 139 -3.44 -12.52 -4.09
N GLN A 140 -4.34 -13.43 -4.50
CA GLN A 140 -5.65 -13.09 -5.07
C GLN A 140 -6.59 -12.34 -4.08
N LEU A 141 -6.35 -12.43 -2.77
CA LEU A 141 -7.09 -11.68 -1.77
C LEU A 141 -6.49 -10.29 -1.56
N VAL A 142 -7.31 -9.24 -1.73
CA VAL A 142 -6.87 -7.83 -1.65
C VAL A 142 -6.12 -7.51 -0.36
N ILE A 143 -6.46 -8.18 0.75
CA ILE A 143 -5.81 -7.99 2.06
C ILE A 143 -4.28 -8.16 1.99
N TYR A 144 -3.77 -9.07 1.15
CA TYR A 144 -2.33 -9.28 0.98
C TYR A 144 -1.68 -8.32 -0.01
N ARG A 145 -2.48 -7.56 -0.77
CA ARG A 145 -2.00 -6.53 -1.70
C ARG A 145 -2.04 -5.13 -1.11
N LYS A 146 -2.86 -4.90 -0.06
CA LYS A 146 -3.03 -3.62 0.61
C LYS A 146 -1.71 -2.96 0.99
N LEU A 147 -0.76 -3.73 1.51
CA LEU A 147 0.56 -3.23 1.90
C LEU A 147 1.29 -2.54 0.75
N PHE A 148 1.31 -3.14 -0.44
CA PHE A 148 1.98 -2.57 -1.61
C PHE A 148 1.25 -1.31 -2.09
N LEU A 149 -0.08 -1.31 -2.05
CA LEU A 149 -0.91 -0.17 -2.39
C LEU A 149 -0.73 0.99 -1.40
N ASP A 150 -0.65 0.70 -0.10
CA ASP A 150 -0.35 1.67 0.96
C ASP A 150 1.00 2.34 0.69
N LEU A 151 2.03 1.56 0.38
CA LEU A 151 3.36 2.08 0.05
C LEU A 151 3.36 2.96 -1.20
N ILE A 152 2.75 2.50 -2.29
CA ILE A 152 2.70 3.25 -3.54
C ILE A 152 1.99 4.59 -3.32
N TYR A 153 0.86 4.58 -2.61
CA TYR A 153 0.14 5.82 -2.35
C TYR A 153 0.95 6.76 -1.46
N THR A 154 1.50 6.27 -0.36
CA THR A 154 2.12 7.13 0.67
C THR A 154 3.49 7.66 0.28
N GLN A 155 4.25 6.96 -0.57
CA GLN A 155 5.59 7.38 -0.99
C GLN A 155 5.61 8.16 -2.31
N MET A 156 4.55 8.08 -3.12
CA MET A 156 4.49 8.76 -4.41
C MET A 156 3.50 9.94 -4.49
N ASN A 157 2.63 10.09 -3.50
CA ASN A 157 1.67 11.20 -3.39
C ASN A 157 2.26 12.43 -2.69
#